data_AF-A0A443RVZ1-F1
#
_entry.id   AF-A0A443RVZ1-F1
#
_cell.length_a   1.000
_cell.length_b   1.000
_cell.length_c   1.000
_cell.angle_alpha   90.00
_cell.angle_beta   90.00
_cell.angle_gamma   90.00
#
_symmetry.space_group_name_H-M   'P 1'
#
loop_
_entity.id
_entity.type
_entity.pdbx_description
1 polymer ?
#
loop_
_entity_poly.entity_id
_entity_poly.type
_entity_poly.pdbx_seq_one_letter_code
_entity_poly.pdbx_strand_id
1 'polypeptide(L)'
;PIQPWTNNGFRLNKNQKRQIRVPCRWEAARIWARTECNADGRNCETGDCNAMKCVGAGQVDVTLAEMTLDGGKNGGDDVYDISAVDAYNLPISIRPESGQKIGQKFGFPKEYDCVTTKCKFDFRNNCPDRLKKWKNGKVTACLSACTATNDNYLCCRKQFNTPQTCQAQNHHLIKYFKDRCPQMYSFAYDDKKSTFLCKGFKGTKYTVTFCP
;
A
#
# COMPACT_ATOMS: atom_id res chain seq x y z
N PRO A 1 1.36 26.17 -15.52
CA PRO A 1 0.11 25.67 -14.94
C PRO A 1 0.15 24.15 -14.75
N ILE A 2 0.29 23.68 -13.51
CA ILE A 2 0.18 22.25 -13.18
C ILE A 2 -1.30 21.89 -13.35
N GLN A 3 -1.61 21.02 -14.32
CA GLN A 3 -3.00 20.60 -14.56
C GLN A 3 -3.61 19.99 -13.29
N PRO A 4 -4.92 20.16 -13.05
CA PRO A 4 -5.63 19.42 -12.01
C PRO A 4 -5.38 17.93 -12.24
N TRP A 5 -4.89 17.22 -11.23
CA TRP A 5 -4.37 15.86 -11.31
C TRP A 5 -5.24 14.91 -12.15
N THR A 6 -4.92 14.76 -13.44
CA THR A 6 -5.59 13.84 -14.37
C THR A 6 -5.22 12.37 -14.17
N ASN A 7 -4.46 12.08 -13.10
CA ASN A 7 -3.86 10.78 -12.77
C ASN A 7 -4.47 10.15 -11.52
N ASN A 8 -5.74 10.40 -11.26
CA ASN A 8 -6.48 9.93 -10.09
C ASN A 8 -7.32 8.67 -10.35
N GLY A 9 -7.17 8.05 -11.53
CA GLY A 9 -7.72 6.74 -11.83
C GLY A 9 -7.84 6.48 -13.33
N PHE A 10 -7.60 5.24 -13.72
CA PHE A 10 -7.64 4.79 -15.11
C PHE A 10 -7.74 3.27 -15.20
N ARG A 11 -8.19 2.77 -16.35
CA ARG A 11 -8.11 1.35 -16.69
C ARG A 11 -6.68 1.00 -17.11
N LEU A 12 -6.19 -0.14 -16.62
CA LEU A 12 -4.91 -0.73 -17.02
C LEU A 12 -5.17 -2.21 -17.34
N ASN A 13 -5.09 -2.58 -18.62
CA ASN A 13 -5.26 -3.99 -19.01
C ASN A 13 -3.99 -4.79 -18.67
N LYS A 14 -4.11 -6.12 -18.71
CA LYS A 14 -2.97 -7.04 -18.48
C LYS A 14 -1.76 -6.61 -19.32
N ASN A 15 -0.59 -6.59 -18.68
CA ASN A 15 0.70 -6.19 -19.26
C ASN A 15 0.82 -4.74 -19.74
N GLN A 16 -0.22 -3.90 -19.56
CA GLN A 16 -0.10 -2.48 -19.88
C GLN A 16 0.69 -1.76 -18.78
N LYS A 17 1.43 -0.73 -19.20
CA LYS A 17 2.09 0.23 -18.33
C LYS A 17 1.51 1.61 -18.58
N ARG A 18 1.35 2.40 -17.53
CA ARG A 18 1.07 3.83 -17.63
C ARG A 18 2.04 4.61 -16.79
N GLN A 19 2.62 5.65 -17.38
CA GLN A 19 3.43 6.59 -16.64
C GLN A 19 2.54 7.73 -16.14
N ILE A 20 2.60 7.99 -14.84
CA ILE A 20 1.97 9.15 -14.22
C ILE A 20 3.05 10.14 -13.79
N ARG A 21 2.73 11.43 -13.88
CA ARG A 21 3.54 12.51 -13.29
C ARG A 21 2.81 13.02 -12.06
N VAL A 22 3.56 13.21 -10.99
CA VAL A 22 3.09 13.60 -9.66
C VAL A 22 3.85 14.86 -9.22
N PRO A 23 3.35 15.66 -8.28
CA PRO A 23 4.05 16.86 -7.84
C PRO A 23 5.33 16.49 -7.08
N CYS A 24 6.28 17.42 -6.98
CA CYS A 24 7.20 17.38 -5.85
C CYS A 24 6.41 17.61 -4.56
N ARG A 25 6.79 16.96 -3.46
CA ARG A 25 6.02 16.92 -2.20
C ARG A 25 4.64 16.29 -2.38
N TRP A 26 4.63 15.10 -2.98
CA TRP A 26 3.42 14.29 -3.01
C TRP A 26 3.33 13.51 -1.70
N GLU A 27 2.59 14.09 -0.75
CA GLU A 27 2.43 13.55 0.61
C GLU A 27 1.19 12.66 0.71
N ALA A 28 1.27 11.64 1.58
CA ALA A 28 0.17 10.69 1.85
C ALA A 28 -0.43 10.08 0.57
N ALA A 29 0.41 9.82 -0.43
CA ALA A 29 -0.01 9.23 -1.68
C ALA A 29 -0.39 7.76 -1.46
N ARG A 30 -1.54 7.36 -2.01
CA ARG A 30 -1.99 5.97 -2.03
C ARG A 30 -2.27 5.55 -3.46
N ILE A 31 -1.69 4.42 -3.85
CA ILE A 31 -1.88 3.80 -5.15
C ILE A 31 -2.43 2.39 -4.91
N TRP A 32 -3.57 2.07 -5.50
CA TRP A 32 -4.19 0.75 -5.38
C TRP A 32 -4.82 0.32 -6.70
N ALA A 33 -5.02 -0.99 -6.85
CA ALA A 33 -5.73 -1.56 -7.99
C ALA A 33 -7.16 -1.90 -7.60
N ARG A 34 -8.09 -1.51 -8.47
CA ARG A 34 -9.51 -1.89 -8.40
C ARG A 34 -9.75 -3.07 -9.30
N THR A 35 -10.63 -3.98 -8.90
CA THR A 35 -10.92 -5.20 -9.68
C THR A 35 -12.40 -5.28 -10.00
N GLU A 36 -12.70 -5.88 -11.17
CA GLU A 36 -14.08 -6.20 -11.59
C GLU A 36 -15.03 -5.00 -11.52
N CYS A 37 -14.59 -3.87 -12.08
CA CYS A 37 -15.39 -2.64 -12.21
C CYS A 37 -16.25 -2.67 -13.48
N ASN A 38 -17.33 -1.89 -13.48
CA ASN A 38 -18.05 -1.60 -14.72
C ASN A 38 -17.22 -0.71 -15.68
N ALA A 39 -17.76 -0.42 -16.87
CA ALA A 39 -17.08 0.36 -17.91
C ALA A 39 -16.69 1.78 -17.45
N ASP A 40 -17.47 2.37 -16.53
CA ASP A 40 -17.23 3.69 -15.96
C ASP A 40 -16.24 3.68 -14.79
N GLY A 41 -15.64 2.53 -14.48
CA GLY A 41 -14.72 2.36 -13.35
C GLY A 41 -15.41 2.50 -11.99
N ARG A 42 -16.71 2.19 -11.92
CA ARG A 42 -17.54 2.18 -10.71
C ARG A 42 -17.98 0.75 -10.38
N ASN A 43 -18.60 0.57 -9.21
CA ASN A 43 -19.17 -0.69 -8.76
C ASN A 43 -18.15 -1.83 -8.77
N CYS A 44 -16.89 -1.51 -8.46
CA CYS A 44 -15.80 -2.48 -8.42
C CYS A 44 -16.03 -3.51 -7.31
N GLU A 45 -15.61 -4.76 -7.53
CA GLU A 45 -15.65 -5.78 -6.47
C GLU A 45 -14.70 -5.45 -5.31
N THR A 46 -13.55 -4.85 -5.63
CA THR A 46 -12.59 -4.34 -4.64
C THR A 46 -12.10 -2.94 -4.99
N GLY A 47 -11.89 -2.12 -3.98
CA GLY A 47 -11.22 -0.82 -4.04
C GLY A 47 -12.05 0.29 -4.63
N ASP A 48 -13.36 0.10 -4.75
CA ASP A 48 -14.21 1.07 -5.43
C ASP A 48 -14.08 2.46 -4.81
N CYS A 49 -14.09 3.48 -5.66
CA CYS A 49 -14.08 4.89 -5.27
C CYS A 49 -15.22 5.65 -5.95
N ASN A 50 -16.21 4.93 -6.49
CA ASN A 50 -17.41 5.44 -7.15
C ASN A 50 -17.15 6.32 -8.40
N ALA A 51 -15.97 6.22 -9.02
CA ALA A 51 -15.66 6.93 -10.26
C ALA A 51 -14.44 6.33 -10.98
N MET A 52 -14.34 6.41 -12.32
CA MET A 52 -13.10 6.09 -13.05
C MET A 52 -11.88 6.83 -12.48
N LYS A 53 -12.08 8.11 -12.14
CA LYS A 53 -11.11 9.04 -11.56
C LYS A 53 -11.49 9.28 -10.10
N CYS A 54 -10.81 8.63 -9.17
CA CYS A 54 -11.09 8.72 -7.75
C CYS A 54 -10.86 10.14 -7.22
N VAL A 55 -11.66 10.55 -6.24
CA VAL A 55 -11.44 11.77 -5.46
C VAL A 55 -11.33 11.34 -4.00
N GLY A 56 -10.11 11.36 -3.46
CA GLY A 56 -9.83 10.84 -2.13
C GLY A 56 -9.66 9.31 -2.09
N ALA A 57 -9.89 8.73 -0.90
CA ALA A 57 -9.74 7.31 -0.65
C ALA A 57 -10.89 6.48 -1.24
N GLY A 58 -10.60 5.22 -1.59
CA GLY A 58 -11.60 4.22 -1.95
C GLY A 58 -12.06 3.36 -0.77
N GLN A 59 -12.79 2.29 -1.08
CA GLN A 59 -13.17 1.25 -0.12
C GLN A 59 -11.95 0.57 0.50
N VAL A 60 -12.12 0.12 1.75
CA VAL A 60 -11.16 -0.71 2.47
C VAL A 60 -11.36 -2.17 2.05
N ASP A 61 -10.48 -2.67 1.19
CA ASP A 61 -10.38 -4.07 0.73
C ASP A 61 -9.24 -4.20 -0.29
N VAL A 62 -8.16 -3.45 -0.11
CA VAL A 62 -7.12 -3.24 -1.13
C VAL A 62 -5.74 -3.26 -0.55
N THR A 63 -4.82 -3.88 -1.29
CA THR A 63 -3.39 -3.72 -1.02
C THR A 63 -2.96 -2.32 -1.50
N LEU A 64 -2.29 -1.57 -0.64
CA LEU A 64 -1.82 -0.22 -0.93
C LEU A 64 -0.33 -0.20 -1.25
N ALA A 65 0.06 0.63 -2.22
CA ALA A 65 1.38 1.24 -2.26
C ALA A 65 1.24 2.66 -1.71
N GLU A 66 1.92 2.95 -0.60
CA GLU A 66 1.91 4.26 0.05
C GLU A 66 3.23 4.97 -0.20
N MET A 67 3.17 6.28 -0.46
CA MET A 67 4.36 7.06 -0.81
C MET A 67 4.29 8.48 -0.23
N THR A 68 5.45 8.97 0.19
CA THR A 68 5.71 10.39 0.45
C THR A 68 6.94 10.79 -0.36
N LEU A 69 6.75 11.59 -1.42
CA LEU A 69 7.81 11.96 -2.34
C LEU A 69 8.21 13.42 -2.13
N ASP A 70 9.33 13.70 -1.47
CA ASP A 70 9.79 15.07 -1.18
C ASP A 70 10.16 15.82 -2.46
N GLY A 71 10.73 15.09 -3.43
CA GLY A 71 11.17 15.68 -4.70
C GLY A 71 12.40 16.60 -4.56
N GLY A 72 13.12 16.52 -3.44
CA GLY A 72 14.46 17.06 -3.25
C GLY A 72 14.57 18.58 -3.09
N LYS A 73 13.47 19.32 -2.95
CA LYS A 73 13.54 20.80 -2.79
C LYS A 73 14.04 21.23 -1.41
N ASN A 74 13.93 20.36 -0.39
CA ASN A 74 14.51 20.59 0.94
C ASN A 74 15.57 19.53 1.31
N GLY A 75 16.01 18.73 0.34
CA GLY A 75 16.90 17.61 0.58
C GLY A 75 16.28 16.45 1.38
N GLY A 76 14.94 16.36 1.39
CA GLY A 76 14.23 15.26 2.04
C GLY A 76 14.33 13.97 1.23
N ASP A 77 14.25 12.85 1.94
CA ASP A 77 14.23 11.52 1.35
C ASP A 77 12.78 11.11 1.03
N ASP A 78 12.59 10.35 -0.04
CA ASP A 78 11.31 9.75 -0.37
C ASP A 78 11.06 8.54 0.56
N VAL A 79 9.83 8.40 1.01
CA VAL A 79 9.35 7.27 1.81
C VAL A 79 8.36 6.46 0.99
N TYR A 80 8.45 5.13 1.03
CA TYR A 80 7.47 4.26 0.39
C TYR A 80 7.33 2.94 1.13
N ASP A 81 6.16 2.34 1.00
CA ASP A 81 5.83 1.06 1.62
C ASP A 81 4.66 0.38 0.93
N ILE A 82 4.50 -0.91 1.22
CA ILE A 82 3.32 -1.69 0.85
C ILE A 82 2.53 -1.92 2.13
N SER A 83 1.21 -1.77 2.06
CA SER A 83 0.34 -1.88 3.23
C SER A 83 -0.87 -2.75 2.95
N ALA A 84 -1.14 -3.67 3.88
CA ALA A 84 -2.38 -4.44 3.98
C ALA A 84 -3.20 -4.04 5.22
N VAL A 85 -2.95 -2.85 5.79
CA VAL A 85 -3.76 -2.28 6.88
C VAL A 85 -5.22 -2.16 6.44
N ASP A 86 -5.43 -1.73 5.20
CA ASP A 86 -6.74 -1.62 4.53
C ASP A 86 -7.11 -2.90 3.75
N ALA A 87 -6.60 -4.06 4.19
CA ALA A 87 -6.74 -5.39 3.60
C ALA A 87 -5.82 -5.69 2.39
N TYR A 88 -6.07 -6.82 1.74
CA TYR A 88 -5.33 -7.29 0.58
C TYR A 88 -6.28 -7.75 -0.53
N ASN A 89 -6.05 -7.33 -1.78
CA ASN A 89 -6.76 -7.86 -2.95
C ASN A 89 -5.85 -8.40 -4.05
N LEU A 90 -4.65 -7.83 -4.21
CA LEU A 90 -3.72 -8.20 -5.26
C LEU A 90 -2.26 -8.20 -4.78
N PRO A 91 -1.40 -9.08 -5.32
CA PRO A 91 0.03 -8.99 -5.11
C PRO A 91 0.57 -7.68 -5.67
N ILE A 92 1.59 -7.10 -5.03
CA ILE A 92 2.11 -5.79 -5.41
C ILE A 92 3.61 -5.69 -5.14
N SER A 93 4.28 -4.82 -5.91
CA SER A 93 5.66 -4.41 -5.65
C SER A 93 5.86 -2.93 -5.93
N ILE A 94 6.85 -2.34 -5.26
CA ILE A 94 7.34 -0.98 -5.52
C ILE A 94 8.84 -1.08 -5.78
N ARG A 95 9.27 -0.57 -6.92
CA ARG A 95 10.68 -0.54 -7.33
C ARG A 95 11.13 0.88 -7.64
N PRO A 96 12.08 1.46 -6.90
CA PRO A 96 12.79 2.67 -7.31
C PRO A 96 13.53 2.42 -8.64
N GLU A 97 13.35 3.30 -9.64
CA GLU A 97 14.10 3.25 -10.91
C GLU A 97 15.33 4.16 -10.81
N SER A 98 16.53 3.56 -10.86
CA SER A 98 17.80 4.29 -10.73
C SER A 98 17.86 5.20 -9.50
N GLY A 99 17.18 4.80 -8.42
CA GLY A 99 17.17 5.53 -7.16
C GLY A 99 18.53 5.51 -6.46
N GLN A 100 18.79 6.51 -5.63
CA GLN A 100 20.01 6.61 -4.86
C GLN A 100 19.75 6.26 -3.40
N LYS A 101 20.66 5.50 -2.82
CA LYS A 101 20.65 5.19 -1.39
C LYS A 101 20.85 6.45 -0.55
N ILE A 102 20.16 6.52 0.57
CA ILE A 102 20.35 7.58 1.57
C ILE A 102 21.56 7.31 2.46
N GLY A 103 22.03 6.05 2.48
CA GLY A 103 23.08 5.55 3.38
C GLY A 103 22.52 5.24 4.76
N GLN A 104 23.41 5.04 5.74
CA GLN A 104 23.01 4.73 7.12
C GLN A 104 22.63 5.99 7.92
N LYS A 105 22.14 7.03 7.23
CA LYS A 105 21.61 8.23 7.89
C LYS A 105 20.52 7.81 8.87
N PHE A 106 20.53 8.42 10.06
CA PHE A 106 19.59 8.11 11.14
C PHE A 106 19.61 6.63 11.61
N GLY A 107 20.67 5.88 11.32
CA GLY A 107 20.75 4.45 11.61
C GLY A 107 19.80 3.61 10.75
N PHE A 108 19.38 4.11 9.58
CA PHE A 108 18.44 3.40 8.73
C PHE A 108 19.06 2.10 8.17
N PRO A 109 18.37 0.96 8.26
CA PRO A 109 18.96 -0.32 7.86
C PRO A 109 19.18 -0.43 6.35
N LYS A 110 20.34 -0.95 5.96
CA LYS A 110 20.76 -1.06 4.54
C LYS A 110 19.81 -1.91 3.70
N GLU A 111 19.09 -2.83 4.32
CA GLU A 111 18.16 -3.74 3.67
C GLU A 111 16.85 -3.06 3.25
N TYR A 112 16.57 -1.84 3.74
CA TYR A 112 15.41 -1.03 3.36
C TYR A 112 15.80 0.25 2.59
N ASP A 113 17.10 0.46 2.37
CA ASP A 113 17.67 1.67 1.76
C ASP A 113 17.68 1.60 0.22
N CYS A 114 16.69 2.26 -0.37
CA CYS A 114 16.40 2.42 -1.79
C CYS A 114 16.40 1.07 -2.55
N VAL A 115 15.57 0.14 -2.08
CA VAL A 115 15.45 -1.21 -2.65
C VAL A 115 14.02 -1.51 -3.12
N THR A 116 13.85 -2.61 -3.85
CA THR A 116 12.51 -3.08 -4.20
C THR A 116 11.86 -3.74 -3.00
N THR A 117 10.62 -3.33 -2.67
CA THR A 117 9.73 -4.05 -1.76
C THR A 117 8.65 -4.79 -2.57
N LYS A 118 8.29 -6.00 -2.16
CA LYS A 118 7.30 -6.81 -2.87
C LYS A 118 6.58 -7.79 -1.95
N CYS A 119 5.29 -7.98 -2.20
CA CYS A 119 4.49 -9.05 -1.64
C CYS A 119 3.88 -9.88 -2.78
N LYS A 120 4.47 -11.06 -3.03
CA LYS A 120 4.05 -11.98 -4.10
C LYS A 120 3.02 -13.01 -3.65
N PHE A 121 2.92 -13.27 -2.35
CA PHE A 121 1.97 -14.23 -1.81
C PHE A 121 0.55 -13.74 -2.05
N ASP A 122 -0.28 -14.56 -2.70
CA ASP A 122 -1.70 -14.26 -2.90
C ASP A 122 -2.52 -14.73 -1.70
N PHE A 123 -2.85 -13.80 -0.83
CA PHE A 123 -3.59 -14.10 0.40
C PHE A 123 -5.01 -14.60 0.15
N ARG A 124 -5.60 -14.36 -1.03
CA ARG A 124 -6.97 -14.81 -1.34
C ARG A 124 -7.08 -16.33 -1.36
N ASN A 125 -6.00 -17.01 -1.73
CA ASN A 125 -5.97 -18.47 -1.86
C ASN A 125 -5.97 -19.20 -0.51
N ASN A 126 -5.48 -18.56 0.55
CA ASN A 126 -5.31 -19.18 1.87
C ASN A 126 -5.80 -18.28 3.02
N CYS A 127 -6.66 -17.31 2.72
CA CYS A 127 -7.15 -16.34 3.70
C CYS A 127 -7.86 -17.06 4.86
N PRO A 128 -7.56 -16.74 6.14
CA PRO A 128 -8.29 -17.27 7.28
C PRO A 128 -9.79 -17.00 7.12
N ASP A 129 -10.65 -17.93 7.52
CA ASP A 129 -12.10 -17.83 7.26
C ASP A 129 -12.71 -16.52 7.75
N ARG A 130 -12.29 -16.06 8.93
CA ARG A 130 -12.75 -14.78 9.53
C ARG A 130 -12.36 -13.54 8.72
N LEU A 131 -11.38 -13.66 7.82
CA LEU A 131 -10.85 -12.56 7.01
C LEU A 131 -11.30 -12.63 5.55
N LYS A 132 -11.99 -13.70 5.13
CA LYS A 132 -12.41 -13.86 3.73
C LYS A 132 -13.49 -12.84 3.36
N LYS A 133 -13.24 -12.02 2.33
CA LYS A 133 -14.29 -11.30 1.62
C LYS A 133 -14.75 -12.14 0.43
N TRP A 134 -15.95 -12.69 0.52
CA TRP A 134 -16.56 -13.48 -0.56
C TRP A 134 -17.38 -12.60 -1.50
N LYS A 135 -17.28 -12.89 -2.81
CA LYS A 135 -18.21 -12.40 -3.82
C LYS A 135 -18.31 -13.43 -4.94
N ASN A 136 -19.52 -13.75 -5.37
CA ASN A 136 -19.77 -14.69 -6.48
C ASN A 136 -19.01 -16.03 -6.35
N GLY A 137 -18.97 -16.61 -5.14
CA GLY A 137 -18.32 -17.90 -4.89
C GLY A 137 -16.78 -17.88 -4.89
N LYS A 138 -16.14 -16.71 -4.96
CA LYS A 138 -14.68 -16.55 -4.84
C LYS A 138 -14.31 -15.60 -3.69
N VAL A 139 -13.13 -15.80 -3.11
CA VAL A 139 -12.51 -14.84 -2.18
C VAL A 139 -11.88 -13.73 -3.00
N THR A 140 -12.46 -12.52 -2.97
CA THR A 140 -11.98 -11.37 -3.77
C THR A 140 -10.93 -10.54 -3.06
N ALA A 141 -10.96 -10.54 -1.73
CA ALA A 141 -9.98 -9.90 -0.87
C ALA A 141 -9.80 -10.69 0.43
N CYS A 142 -8.64 -10.53 1.07
CA CYS A 142 -8.38 -10.98 2.42
C CYS A 142 -8.33 -9.75 3.33
N LEU A 143 -9.36 -9.57 4.15
CA LEU A 143 -9.51 -8.43 5.06
C LEU A 143 -8.37 -8.39 6.09
N SER A 144 -7.97 -7.20 6.50
CA SER A 144 -7.09 -7.06 7.65
C SER A 144 -7.84 -7.42 8.93
N ALA A 145 -7.11 -7.69 10.01
CA ALA A 145 -7.72 -7.96 11.31
C ALA A 145 -8.62 -6.79 11.76
N CYS A 146 -8.16 -5.55 11.53
CA CYS A 146 -8.93 -4.35 11.80
C CYS A 146 -10.23 -4.29 10.99
N THR A 147 -10.14 -4.40 9.65
CA THR A 147 -11.30 -4.30 8.75
C THR A 147 -12.34 -5.38 9.03
N ALA A 148 -11.89 -6.60 9.37
CA ALA A 148 -12.80 -7.73 9.63
C ALA A 148 -13.49 -7.68 10.99
N THR A 149 -12.86 -7.08 12.01
CA THR A 149 -13.36 -7.18 13.40
C THR A 149 -13.86 -5.86 13.97
N ASN A 150 -13.41 -4.73 13.40
CA ASN A 150 -13.61 -3.40 13.96
C ASN A 150 -13.20 -3.28 15.45
N ASP A 151 -12.29 -4.14 15.90
CA ASP A 151 -11.78 -4.13 17.28
C ASP A 151 -10.84 -2.93 17.51
N ASN A 152 -10.87 -2.32 18.70
CA ASN A 152 -10.05 -1.13 18.96
C ASN A 152 -8.56 -1.46 19.08
N TYR A 153 -8.21 -2.64 19.61
CA TYR A 153 -6.83 -3.07 19.75
C TYR A 153 -6.23 -3.45 18.40
N LEU A 154 -6.94 -4.26 17.59
CA LEU A 154 -6.49 -4.66 16.25
C LEU A 154 -6.43 -3.50 15.25
N CYS A 155 -7.18 -2.43 15.50
CA CYS A 155 -7.15 -1.22 14.69
C CYS A 155 -6.26 -0.11 15.27
N CYS A 156 -5.63 -0.31 16.43
CA CYS A 156 -4.86 0.72 17.12
C CYS A 156 -5.63 2.04 17.33
N ARG A 157 -6.85 1.96 17.86
CA ARG A 157 -7.73 3.12 18.12
C ARG A 157 -7.95 3.34 19.61
N LYS A 158 -8.44 4.54 19.96
CA LYS A 158 -8.75 4.94 21.34
C LYS A 158 -7.51 4.81 22.24
N GLN A 159 -7.59 4.05 23.33
CA GLN A 159 -6.46 3.82 24.24
C GLN A 159 -5.27 3.12 23.58
N PHE A 160 -5.46 2.48 22.42
CA PHE A 160 -4.41 1.81 21.64
C PHE A 160 -3.87 2.68 20.50
N ASN A 161 -4.02 4.00 20.56
CA ASN A 161 -3.67 4.91 19.45
C ASN A 161 -2.19 5.32 19.41
N THR A 162 -1.27 4.61 20.07
CA THR A 162 0.17 4.83 19.94
C THR A 162 0.92 3.52 19.70
N PRO A 163 2.14 3.55 19.15
CA PRO A 163 2.97 2.34 19.05
C PRO A 163 3.21 1.65 20.39
N GLN A 164 3.26 2.41 21.50
CA GLN A 164 3.47 1.87 22.84
C GLN A 164 2.22 1.13 23.34
N THR A 165 1.03 1.65 23.06
CA THR A 165 -0.22 1.04 23.53
C THR A 165 -0.78 -0.02 22.59
N CYS A 166 -0.53 0.08 21.28
CA CYS A 166 -0.97 -0.93 20.29
C CYS A 166 0.07 -2.04 20.08
N GLN A 167 0.10 -3.01 20.99
CA GLN A 167 1.02 -4.15 20.91
C GLN A 167 0.45 -5.34 20.08
N ALA A 168 -0.24 -5.06 18.98
CA ALA A 168 -0.99 -6.05 18.20
C ALA A 168 -0.13 -7.00 17.34
N GLN A 169 1.19 -6.78 17.26
CA GLN A 169 2.12 -7.52 16.39
C GLN A 169 2.11 -9.04 16.60
N ASN A 170 1.78 -9.50 17.81
CA ASN A 170 1.76 -10.92 18.14
C ASN A 170 0.39 -11.59 17.91
N HIS A 171 -0.64 -10.82 17.57
CA HIS A 171 -1.96 -11.39 17.30
C HIS A 171 -1.90 -12.25 16.03
N HIS A 172 -2.47 -13.46 16.08
CA HIS A 172 -2.36 -14.45 15.00
C HIS A 172 -2.84 -13.94 13.62
N LEU A 173 -3.88 -13.09 13.58
CA LEU A 173 -4.36 -12.49 12.33
C LEU A 173 -3.38 -11.47 11.75
N ILE A 174 -2.60 -10.77 12.58
CA ILE A 174 -1.56 -9.83 12.13
C ILE A 174 -0.34 -10.61 11.66
N LYS A 175 0.12 -11.58 12.47
CA LYS A 175 1.20 -12.50 12.12
C LYS A 175 0.95 -13.23 10.80
N TYR A 176 -0.30 -13.61 10.51
CA TYR A 176 -0.64 -14.28 9.27
C TYR A 176 -0.15 -13.52 8.02
N PHE A 177 -0.35 -12.19 7.97
CA PHE A 177 0.17 -11.34 6.88
C PHE A 177 1.68 -11.17 6.98
N LYS A 178 2.18 -10.82 8.17
CA LYS A 178 3.60 -10.51 8.38
C LYS A 178 4.52 -11.69 8.08
N ASP A 179 4.14 -12.90 8.47
CA ASP A 179 4.93 -14.11 8.26
C ASP A 179 5.06 -14.47 6.75
N ARG A 180 4.13 -14.01 5.91
CA ARG A 180 4.11 -14.30 4.45
C ARG A 180 4.66 -13.15 3.61
N CYS A 181 4.50 -11.91 4.06
CA CYS A 181 5.08 -10.73 3.44
C CYS A 181 5.71 -9.82 4.53
N PRO A 182 6.94 -10.15 4.99
CA PRO A 182 7.56 -9.44 6.13
C PRO A 182 7.85 -7.96 5.91
N GLN A 183 7.95 -7.54 4.64
CA GLN A 183 8.23 -6.16 4.21
C GLN A 183 6.96 -5.30 4.02
N MET A 184 5.78 -5.87 4.28
CA MET A 184 4.49 -5.20 4.12
C MET A 184 3.93 -4.86 5.49
N TYR A 185 3.35 -3.67 5.64
CA TYR A 185 2.58 -3.30 6.83
C TYR A 185 1.37 -4.23 6.97
N SER A 186 1.25 -4.86 8.13
CA SER A 186 0.15 -5.74 8.49
C SER A 186 -0.86 -5.08 9.45
N PHE A 187 -0.46 -3.99 10.11
CA PHE A 187 -1.29 -3.13 10.96
C PHE A 187 -0.70 -1.72 11.10
N ALA A 188 -1.42 -0.79 11.74
CA ALA A 188 -1.10 0.64 11.74
C ALA A 188 0.26 1.01 12.37
N TYR A 189 0.69 0.28 13.41
CA TYR A 189 1.95 0.54 14.11
C TYR A 189 2.95 -0.61 13.95
N ASP A 190 2.98 -1.20 12.75
CA ASP A 190 3.97 -2.22 12.39
C ASP A 190 5.41 -1.70 12.51
N ASP A 191 6.34 -2.64 12.51
CA ASP A 191 7.76 -2.36 12.71
C ASP A 191 8.36 -1.54 11.56
N LYS A 192 9.54 -0.98 11.84
CA LYS A 192 10.34 -0.21 10.86
C LYS A 192 10.80 -1.04 9.65
N LYS A 193 10.56 -2.36 9.62
CA LYS A 193 10.95 -3.24 8.51
C LYS A 193 9.97 -3.18 7.34
N SER A 194 8.91 -2.39 7.48
CA SER A 194 7.91 -2.16 6.44
C SER A 194 8.05 -0.79 5.77
N THR A 195 8.89 0.10 6.31
CA THR A 195 9.18 1.43 5.73
C THR A 195 10.46 1.40 4.92
N PHE A 196 10.42 1.94 3.71
CA PHE A 196 11.60 2.06 2.85
C PHE A 196 11.88 3.54 2.57
N LEU A 197 13.17 3.88 2.51
CA LEU A 197 13.63 5.22 2.18
C LEU A 197 14.41 5.17 0.88
N CYS A 198 14.31 6.20 0.06
CA CYS A 198 15.23 6.42 -1.05
C CYS A 198 15.52 7.92 -1.15
N LYS A 199 16.71 8.29 -1.63
CA LYS A 199 17.07 9.70 -1.72
C LYS A 199 16.09 10.43 -2.65
N GLY A 200 15.43 11.46 -2.13
CA GLY A 200 14.45 12.24 -2.85
C GLY A 200 15.14 13.30 -3.71
N PHE A 201 15.08 13.15 -5.02
CA PHE A 201 15.48 14.20 -5.97
C PHE A 201 14.48 14.32 -7.12
N LYS A 202 14.42 15.51 -7.73
CA LYS A 202 13.60 15.73 -8.92
C LYS A 202 14.01 14.73 -10.01
N GLY A 203 13.05 13.89 -10.42
CA GLY A 203 13.29 12.86 -11.44
C GLY A 203 13.49 11.45 -10.89
N THR A 204 13.49 11.26 -9.56
CA THR A 204 13.33 9.93 -8.94
C THR A 204 12.01 9.33 -9.42
N LYS A 205 12.06 8.08 -9.88
CA LYS A 205 10.93 7.36 -10.45
C LYS A 205 10.71 6.07 -9.68
N TYR A 206 9.46 5.65 -9.63
CA TYR A 206 9.07 4.38 -9.04
C TYR A 206 8.16 3.64 -10.00
N THR A 207 8.35 2.33 -10.08
CA THR A 207 7.40 1.42 -10.72
C THR A 207 6.60 0.69 -9.65
N VAL A 208 5.29 0.87 -9.66
CA VAL A 208 4.35 0.02 -8.93
C VAL A 208 3.86 -1.07 -9.89
N THR A 209 4.01 -2.34 -9.51
CA THR A 209 3.57 -3.48 -10.33
C THR A 209 2.56 -4.30 -9.54
N PHE A 210 1.37 -4.48 -10.11
CA PHE A 210 0.37 -5.42 -9.61
C PHE A 210 0.61 -6.80 -10.23
N CYS A 211 0.53 -7.85 -9.42
CA CYS A 211 0.88 -9.23 -9.77
C CYS A 211 2.34 -9.40 -10.31
N PRO A 212 3.37 -9.00 -9.54
CA PRO A 212 4.78 -8.99 -9.97
C PRO A 212 5.49 -10.35 -9.95
#